data_AF-A0A349ZZ12-F1
#
_entry.id   AF-A0A349ZZ12-F1
#
_cell.length_a   1.000
_cell.length_b   1.000
_cell.length_c   1.000
_cell.angle_alpha   90.00
_cell.angle_beta   90.00
_cell.angle_gamma   90.00
#
_symmetry.space_group_name_H-M   'P 1'
#
loop_
_entity.id
_entity.type
_entity.pdbx_description
1 polymer ?
#
loop_
_entity_poly.entity_id
_entity_poly.type
_entity_poly.pdbx_seq_one_letter_code
_entity_poly.pdbx_strand_id
1 'polypeptide(L)'
;DFREAVPEPYGANRALIPDETFVLVGFYRTEAQYDWLRKTGLYNFRMGSDRGSLLLDADTVSARYLLLHTTGDLTSDNLWRIKSKGPRVFSREDLIRKGYPDPSADHYLVIEIEQVTEPELQNKQWDFRKLANYQSGRASGLPFTASLVEFASIGDK
;
A
#
# COMPACT_ATOMS: atom_id res chain seq x y z
N ASP A 1 34.97 -16.44 1.10
CA ASP A 1 33.56 -16.05 1.21
C ASP A 1 33.41 -14.69 1.85
N PHE A 2 33.46 -13.64 1.02
CA PHE A 2 33.09 -12.29 1.44
C PHE A 2 31.57 -12.20 1.34
N ARG A 3 30.89 -12.24 2.49
CA ARG A 3 29.53 -11.72 2.59
C ARG A 3 29.66 -10.20 2.40
N GLU A 4 29.15 -9.68 1.28
CA GLU A 4 29.03 -8.24 1.10
C GLU A 4 28.27 -7.67 2.29
N ALA A 5 28.88 -6.69 2.96
CA ALA A 5 28.24 -5.98 4.04
C ALA A 5 27.06 -5.21 3.45
N VAL A 6 25.86 -5.49 3.94
CA VAL A 6 24.65 -4.72 3.62
C VAL A 6 24.95 -3.25 3.93
N PRO A 7 24.66 -2.29 3.01
CA PRO A 7 24.89 -0.88 3.27
C PRO A 7 24.14 -0.46 4.55
N GLU A 8 24.84 0.13 5.52
CA GLU A 8 24.16 0.73 6.68
C GLU A 8 23.27 1.89 6.21
N PRO A 9 22.00 1.95 6.63
CA PRO A 9 21.13 3.06 6.26
C PRO A 9 21.57 4.33 6.99
N TYR A 10 22.11 5.30 6.24
CA TYR A 10 22.52 6.61 6.75
C TYR A 10 21.34 7.61 6.76
N GLY A 11 21.23 8.46 7.79
CA GLY A 11 20.29 9.58 7.86
C GLY A 11 18.90 9.26 8.44
N ALA A 12 17.86 10.02 8.06
CA ALA A 12 16.47 9.84 8.52
C ALA A 12 15.87 8.45 8.16
N ASN A 13 16.53 7.74 7.24
CA ASN A 13 16.18 6.39 6.78
C ASN A 13 16.81 5.27 7.63
N ARG A 14 17.49 5.57 8.75
CA ARG A 14 18.08 4.57 9.68
C ARG A 14 17.08 3.52 10.17
N ALA A 15 15.78 3.82 10.14
CA ALA A 15 14.70 2.90 10.53
C ALA A 15 14.24 1.97 9.40
N LEU A 16 14.69 2.18 8.16
CA LEU A 16 14.38 1.34 7.02
C LEU A 16 15.45 0.26 6.92
N ILE A 17 15.15 -0.91 7.46
CA ILE A 17 15.87 -2.14 7.10
C ILE A 17 15.12 -2.67 5.87
N PRO A 18 15.73 -2.65 4.66
CA PRO A 18 15.03 -3.01 3.43
C PRO A 18 14.39 -4.40 3.48
N ASP A 19 15.06 -5.34 4.15
CA ASP A 19 14.60 -6.73 4.33
C ASP A 19 13.43 -6.86 5.33
N GLU A 20 13.14 -5.83 6.10
CA GLU A 20 12.05 -5.78 7.10
C GLU A 20 11.02 -4.68 6.81
N THR A 21 11.12 -4.03 5.63
CA THR A 21 10.19 -2.99 5.20
C THR A 21 9.29 -3.54 4.11
N PHE A 22 7.98 -3.34 4.26
CA PHE A 22 6.99 -3.82 3.30
C PHE A 22 6.22 -2.68 2.64
N VAL A 23 5.73 -2.96 1.45
CA VAL A 23 4.83 -2.11 0.67
C VAL A 23 3.50 -2.84 0.56
N LEU A 24 2.42 -2.20 1.01
CA LEU A 24 1.07 -2.62 0.71
C LEU A 24 0.74 -2.25 -0.74
N VAL A 25 0.17 -3.17 -1.49
CA VAL A 25 -0.39 -2.89 -2.80
C VAL A 25 -1.90 -2.86 -2.66
N GLY A 26 -2.46 -1.68 -2.88
CA GLY A 26 -3.89 -1.39 -2.72
C GLY A 26 -4.56 -1.03 -4.04
N PHE A 27 -5.88 -1.15 -4.05
CA PHE A 27 -6.72 -0.86 -5.20
C PHE A 27 -7.75 0.23 -4.88
N TYR A 28 -8.04 1.11 -5.84
CA TYR A 28 -9.22 1.97 -5.80
C TYR A 28 -10.09 1.74 -7.04
N ARG A 29 -11.41 1.80 -6.89
CA ARG A 29 -12.35 1.43 -7.95
C ARG A 29 -12.77 2.61 -8.81
N THR A 30 -12.84 3.80 -8.21
CA THR A 30 -13.40 4.99 -8.85
C THR A 30 -12.55 6.22 -8.53
N GLU A 31 -12.62 7.21 -9.41
CA GLU A 31 -11.98 8.50 -9.20
C GLU A 31 -12.46 9.17 -7.89
N ALA A 32 -13.75 9.05 -7.55
CA ALA A 32 -14.27 9.57 -6.29
C ALA A 32 -13.59 8.96 -5.04
N GLN A 33 -13.22 7.68 -5.08
CA GLN A 33 -12.44 7.05 -3.99
C GLN A 33 -11.02 7.60 -3.93
N TYR A 34 -10.41 7.84 -5.09
CA TYR A 34 -9.08 8.44 -5.19
C TYR A 34 -9.06 9.91 -4.72
N ASP A 35 -10.07 10.69 -5.06
CA ASP A 35 -10.21 12.06 -4.58
C ASP A 35 -10.42 12.11 -3.07
N TRP A 36 -11.22 11.17 -2.53
CA TRP A 36 -11.43 11.06 -1.10
C TRP A 36 -10.11 10.77 -0.36
N LEU A 37 -9.31 9.80 -0.82
CA LEU A 37 -8.04 9.50 -0.16
C LEU A 37 -7.05 10.65 -0.26
N ARG A 38 -6.99 11.35 -1.41
CA ARG A 38 -6.10 12.52 -1.57
C ARG A 38 -6.49 13.67 -0.66
N LYS A 39 -7.79 13.93 -0.52
CA LYS A 39 -8.32 15.01 0.31
C LYS A 39 -8.18 14.73 1.80
N THR A 40 -8.36 13.47 2.22
CA THR A 40 -8.43 13.11 3.63
C THR A 40 -7.13 12.56 4.19
N GLY A 41 -6.23 12.06 3.34
CA GLY A 41 -5.05 11.30 3.75
C GLY A 41 -5.41 9.96 4.40
N LEU A 42 -6.58 9.39 4.05
CA LEU A 42 -7.05 8.12 4.58
C LEU A 42 -7.15 7.09 3.46
N TYR A 43 -6.72 5.86 3.73
CA TYR A 43 -6.96 4.72 2.84
C TYR A 43 -7.58 3.57 3.61
N ASN A 44 -8.49 2.83 2.97
CA ASN A 44 -9.23 1.75 3.62
C ASN A 44 -9.05 0.42 2.89
N PHE A 45 -8.89 -0.64 3.68
CA PHE A 45 -8.99 -2.02 3.25
C PHE A 45 -10.25 -2.63 3.84
N ARG A 46 -10.91 -3.53 3.11
CA ARG A 46 -11.99 -4.31 3.69
C ARG A 46 -11.44 -5.22 4.79
N MET A 47 -12.24 -5.43 5.82
CA MET A 47 -11.97 -6.35 6.93
C MET A 47 -13.01 -7.46 6.95
N GLY A 48 -12.64 -8.64 7.47
CA GLY A 48 -13.55 -9.77 7.67
C GLY A 48 -12.97 -11.07 7.15
N SER A 49 -13.83 -12.03 6.87
CA SER A 49 -13.48 -13.32 6.24
C SER A 49 -13.80 -13.39 4.75
N ASP A 50 -14.36 -12.31 4.20
CA ASP A 50 -14.80 -12.26 2.81
C ASP A 50 -13.66 -12.06 1.83
N ARG A 51 -13.89 -12.46 0.58
CA ARG A 51 -12.94 -12.23 -0.50
C ARG A 51 -12.61 -10.73 -0.63
N GLY A 52 -11.34 -10.39 -0.45
CA GLY A 52 -10.84 -9.01 -0.49
C GLY A 52 -10.60 -8.36 0.87
N SER A 53 -10.80 -9.10 1.98
CA SER A 53 -10.27 -8.70 3.27
C SER A 53 -8.74 -8.70 3.27
N LEU A 54 -8.12 -7.67 3.84
CA LEU A 54 -6.68 -7.66 4.06
C LEU A 54 -6.32 -8.63 5.20
N LEU A 55 -5.34 -9.50 4.96
CA LEU A 55 -4.77 -10.36 6.01
C LEU A 55 -3.93 -9.50 6.96
N LEU A 56 -4.19 -9.56 8.27
CA LEU A 56 -3.40 -8.85 9.28
C LEU A 56 -2.25 -9.73 9.78
N ASP A 57 -1.18 -9.82 8.98
CA ASP A 57 0.07 -10.50 9.33
C ASP A 57 1.19 -9.50 9.66
N ALA A 58 2.39 -10.02 9.98
CA ALA A 58 3.54 -9.20 10.35
C ALA A 58 3.96 -8.25 9.22
N ASP A 59 3.93 -8.72 7.98
CA ASP A 59 4.30 -7.95 6.78
C ASP A 59 3.33 -6.78 6.59
N THR A 60 2.03 -7.03 6.73
CA THR A 60 0.99 -6.01 6.63
C THR A 60 1.10 -4.96 7.72
N VAL A 61 1.38 -5.38 8.96
CA VAL A 61 1.51 -4.46 10.10
C VAL A 61 2.81 -3.66 10.06
N SER A 62 3.87 -4.22 9.48
CA SER A 62 5.18 -3.56 9.32
C SER A 62 5.29 -2.69 8.07
N ALA A 63 4.31 -2.75 7.17
CA ALA A 63 4.31 -1.97 5.95
C ALA A 63 4.46 -0.46 6.21
N ARG A 64 5.34 0.17 5.44
CA ARG A 64 5.65 1.61 5.53
C ARG A 64 5.12 2.40 4.35
N TYR A 65 4.81 1.73 3.25
CA TYR A 65 4.35 2.34 2.02
C TYR A 65 3.09 1.66 1.50
N LEU A 66 2.36 2.40 0.68
CA LEU A 66 1.17 1.94 -0.04
C LEU A 66 1.29 2.33 -1.51
N LEU A 67 1.41 1.36 -2.40
CA LEU A 67 1.26 1.58 -3.84
C LEU A 67 -0.20 1.37 -4.22
N LEU A 68 -0.80 2.36 -4.90
CA LEU A 68 -2.17 2.26 -5.39
C LEU A 68 -2.21 1.98 -6.88
N HIS A 69 -3.14 1.14 -7.32
CA HIS A 69 -3.45 0.98 -8.74
C HIS A 69 -4.97 0.86 -8.94
N THR A 70 -5.41 0.92 -10.20
CA THR A 70 -6.81 0.74 -10.57
C THR A 70 -6.97 -0.17 -11.80
N THR A 71 -8.20 -0.25 -12.30
CA THR A 71 -8.56 -1.11 -13.43
C THR A 71 -7.82 -0.67 -14.69
N GLY A 72 -7.09 -1.59 -15.32
CA GLY A 72 -6.40 -1.37 -16.59
C GLY A 72 -4.95 -0.95 -16.43
N ASP A 73 -4.50 -0.62 -15.22
CA ASP A 73 -3.11 -0.25 -14.97
C ASP A 73 -2.17 -1.43 -15.24
N LEU A 74 -1.05 -1.12 -15.88
CA LEU A 74 0.06 -2.05 -16.09
C LEU A 74 1.26 -1.71 -15.20
N THR A 75 1.38 -0.44 -14.85
CA THR A 75 2.36 0.14 -13.93
C THR A 75 1.64 1.15 -13.04
N SER A 76 2.24 1.52 -11.93
CA SER A 76 1.76 2.62 -11.09
C SER A 76 2.94 3.43 -10.56
N ASP A 77 2.76 4.74 -10.43
CA ASP A 77 3.63 5.69 -9.73
C ASP A 77 2.95 6.25 -8.45
N ASN A 78 1.78 5.73 -8.10
CA ASN A 78 0.90 6.28 -7.08
C ASN A 78 1.27 5.73 -5.70
N LEU A 79 2.47 6.09 -5.24
CA LEU A 79 3.06 5.64 -3.98
C LEU A 79 2.79 6.64 -2.86
N TRP A 80 2.42 6.11 -1.70
CA TRP A 80 2.15 6.85 -0.48
C TRP A 80 2.98 6.31 0.69
N ARG A 81 3.34 7.19 1.61
CA ARG A 81 3.92 6.82 2.91
C ARG A 81 2.81 6.60 3.93
N ILE A 82 2.91 5.54 4.71
CA ILE A 82 2.00 5.24 5.83
C ILE A 82 2.53 5.95 7.07
N LYS A 83 1.76 6.89 7.61
CA LYS A 83 2.14 7.67 8.81
C LYS A 83 1.48 7.18 10.09
N SER A 84 0.37 6.45 9.98
CA SER A 84 -0.29 5.85 11.14
C SER A 84 0.59 4.77 11.79
N LYS A 85 0.59 4.69 13.12
CA LYS A 85 1.28 3.62 13.86
C LYS A 85 0.65 2.23 13.65
N GLY A 86 -0.57 2.19 13.12
CA GLY A 86 -1.32 0.98 12.81
C GLY A 86 -2.72 1.34 12.30
N PRO A 87 -3.47 0.37 11.76
CA PRO A 87 -4.81 0.61 11.24
C PRO A 87 -5.82 0.87 12.35
N ARG A 88 -6.85 1.64 12.03
CA ARG A 88 -8.06 1.82 12.85
C ARG A 88 -9.23 1.06 12.24
N VAL A 89 -10.09 0.48 13.06
CA VAL A 89 -11.31 -0.18 12.57
C VAL A 89 -12.43 0.85 12.44
N PHE A 90 -12.97 0.98 11.23
CA PHE A 90 -14.13 1.82 10.91
C PHE A 90 -15.28 0.93 10.44
N SER A 91 -16.49 1.23 10.90
CA SER A 91 -17.72 0.69 10.29
C SER A 91 -17.99 1.35 8.93
N ARG A 92 -18.89 0.74 8.17
CA ARG A 92 -19.50 1.35 6.99
C ARG A 92 -20.03 2.76 7.28
N GLU A 93 -20.73 2.93 8.39
CA GLU A 93 -21.32 4.20 8.82
C GLU A 93 -20.26 5.24 9.19
N ASP A 94 -19.12 4.82 9.76
CA ASP A 94 -17.98 5.72 10.00
C ASP A 94 -17.42 6.25 8.68
N LEU A 95 -17.24 5.38 7.67
CA LEU A 95 -16.74 5.78 6.35
C LEU A 95 -17.73 6.71 5.62
N ILE A 96 -19.03 6.43 5.67
CA ILE A 96 -20.07 7.32 5.12
C ILE A 96 -19.99 8.71 5.78
N ARG A 97 -19.89 8.76 7.12
CA ARG A 97 -19.73 10.04 7.86
C ARG A 97 -18.44 10.77 7.51
N LYS A 98 -17.39 10.05 7.12
CA LYS A 98 -16.12 10.60 6.63
C LYS A 98 -16.16 10.98 5.14
N GLY A 99 -17.29 10.78 4.46
CA GLY A 99 -17.48 11.13 3.05
C GLY A 99 -16.88 10.12 2.07
N TYR A 100 -16.59 8.89 2.49
CA TYR A 100 -16.10 7.85 1.59
C TYR A 100 -17.22 7.37 0.66
N PRO A 101 -16.99 7.31 -0.66
CA PRO A 101 -18.03 6.93 -1.61
C PRO A 101 -18.20 5.41 -1.71
N ASP A 102 -19.46 4.98 -1.68
CA ASP A 102 -19.92 3.59 -1.94
C ASP A 102 -19.16 2.50 -1.13
N PRO A 103 -19.18 2.54 0.22
CA PRO A 103 -18.67 1.44 1.01
C PRO A 103 -19.55 0.19 0.85
N SER A 104 -18.92 -0.88 0.41
CA SER A 104 -19.52 -2.17 0.06
C SER A 104 -19.31 -3.30 1.08
N ALA A 105 -18.64 -3.03 2.21
CA ALA A 105 -18.39 -3.98 3.29
C ALA A 105 -18.83 -3.37 4.62
N ASP A 106 -19.01 -4.18 5.66
CA ASP A 106 -19.48 -3.71 6.96
C ASP A 106 -18.37 -3.05 7.78
N HIS A 107 -17.14 -3.54 7.64
CA HIS A 107 -15.99 -3.09 8.42
C HIS A 107 -14.74 -2.92 7.57
N TYR A 108 -13.92 -1.97 7.99
CA TYR A 108 -12.73 -1.55 7.27
C TYR A 108 -11.56 -1.32 8.22
N LEU A 109 -10.37 -1.66 7.75
CA LEU A 109 -9.10 -1.21 8.32
C LEU A 109 -8.70 0.08 7.60
N VAL A 110 -8.55 1.16 8.36
CA VAL A 110 -8.22 2.48 7.83
C VAL A 110 -6.85 2.90 8.32
N ILE A 111 -5.97 3.24 7.38
CA ILE A 111 -4.63 3.78 7.63
C ILE A 111 -4.56 5.25 7.23
N GLU A 112 -3.62 5.97 7.84
CA GLU A 112 -3.31 7.35 7.45
C GLU A 112 -2.10 7.37 6.54
N ILE A 113 -2.22 8.10 5.43
CA ILE A 113 -1.21 8.19 4.38
C ILE A 113 -0.82 9.64 4.08
N GLU A 114 0.37 9.81 3.55
CA GLU A 114 0.91 11.09 3.08
C GLU A 114 1.78 10.89 1.84
N GLN A 115 2.09 11.98 1.13
CA GLN A 115 2.95 11.92 -0.05
C GLN A 115 4.36 11.46 0.33
N VAL A 116 4.95 10.63 -0.52
CA VAL A 116 6.34 10.20 -0.40
C VAL A 116 7.27 11.41 -0.59
N THR A 117 8.26 11.53 0.28
CA THR A 117 9.24 12.63 0.27
C THR A 117 10.66 12.16 -0.02
N GLU A 118 10.88 10.85 0.07
CA GLU A 118 12.10 10.12 -0.16
C GLU A 118 12.49 10.23 -1.65
N PRO A 119 13.59 10.94 -2.01
CA PRO A 119 13.95 11.20 -3.40
C PRO A 119 14.16 9.94 -4.23
N GLU A 120 14.66 8.86 -3.62
CA GLU A 120 14.90 7.57 -4.26
C GLU A 120 13.62 6.84 -4.71
N LEU A 121 12.47 7.20 -4.13
CA LEU A 121 11.16 6.66 -4.45
C LEU A 121 10.33 7.61 -5.33
N GLN A 122 10.83 8.82 -5.63
CA GLN A 122 10.14 9.78 -6.49
C GLN A 122 10.38 9.47 -7.97
N ASN A 123 9.39 9.79 -8.81
CA ASN A 123 9.45 9.64 -10.28
C ASN A 123 9.76 8.20 -10.74
N LYS A 124 9.32 7.21 -9.97
CA LYS A 124 9.47 5.78 -10.26
C LYS A 124 8.12 5.23 -10.70
N GLN A 125 8.13 4.33 -11.68
CA GLN A 125 6.98 3.49 -12.00
C GLN A 125 7.28 2.02 -11.70
N TRP A 126 6.34 1.36 -11.04
CA TRP A 126 6.45 -0.04 -10.67
C TRP A 126 5.46 -0.88 -11.48
N ASP A 127 5.97 -1.89 -12.18
CA ASP A 127 5.15 -2.94 -12.77
C ASP A 127 4.72 -3.92 -11.68
N PHE A 128 3.74 -3.51 -10.87
CA PHE A 128 3.24 -4.25 -9.69
C PHE A 128 2.75 -5.67 -10.05
N ARG A 129 2.51 -5.95 -11.34
CA ARG A 129 2.11 -7.27 -11.84
C ARG A 129 3.24 -8.30 -11.80
N LYS A 130 4.49 -7.84 -11.62
CA LYS A 130 5.68 -8.69 -11.46
C LYS A 130 5.93 -9.11 -10.01
N LEU A 131 5.18 -8.57 -9.06
CA LEU A 131 5.29 -8.95 -7.65
C LEU A 131 4.72 -10.35 -7.44
N ALA A 132 5.36 -11.15 -6.59
CA ALA A 132 5.08 -12.56 -6.36
C ALA A 132 3.63 -12.83 -5.93
N ASN A 133 3.07 -11.93 -5.13
CA ASN A 133 1.71 -12.05 -4.59
C ASN A 133 0.62 -11.44 -5.50
N TYR A 134 0.99 -10.93 -6.69
CA TYR A 134 0.03 -10.38 -7.63
C TYR A 134 -0.88 -11.46 -8.20
N GLN A 135 -2.17 -11.13 -8.33
CA GLN A 135 -3.17 -11.98 -8.98
C GLN A 135 -3.81 -11.24 -10.16
N SER A 136 -4.13 -11.96 -11.23
CA SER A 136 -4.70 -11.37 -12.44
C SER A 136 -6.23 -11.45 -12.49
N GLY A 137 -6.83 -10.78 -13.49
CA GLY A 137 -8.27 -10.82 -13.74
C GLY A 137 -9.08 -10.18 -12.61
N ARG A 138 -10.18 -10.81 -12.19
CA ARG A 138 -11.06 -10.27 -11.13
C ARG A 138 -10.37 -10.17 -9.75
N ALA A 139 -9.25 -10.87 -9.58
CA ALA A 139 -8.48 -10.87 -8.34
C ALA A 139 -7.42 -9.77 -8.28
N SER A 140 -7.21 -8.99 -9.35
CA SER A 140 -6.18 -7.95 -9.37
C SER A 140 -6.42 -6.82 -8.38
N GLY A 141 -7.65 -6.60 -7.94
CA GLY A 141 -7.98 -5.63 -6.90
C GLY A 141 -7.85 -6.15 -5.46
N LEU A 142 -7.40 -7.40 -5.25
CA LEU A 142 -7.17 -7.92 -3.90
C LEU A 142 -5.88 -7.33 -3.34
N PRO A 143 -5.89 -6.78 -2.12
CA PRO A 143 -4.69 -6.20 -1.54
C PRO A 143 -3.68 -7.29 -1.17
N PHE A 144 -2.40 -6.95 -1.27
CA PHE A 144 -1.29 -7.83 -0.88
C PHE A 144 -0.08 -7.03 -0.42
N THR A 145 0.91 -7.71 0.13
CA THR A 145 2.20 -7.13 0.54
C THR A 145 3.31 -7.59 -0.38
N ALA A 146 4.31 -6.72 -0.56
CA ALA A 146 5.60 -7.05 -1.15
C ALA A 146 6.72 -6.46 -0.28
N SER A 147 7.87 -7.14 -0.22
CA SER A 147 9.05 -6.57 0.46
C SER A 147 9.55 -5.34 -0.31
N LEU A 148 10.18 -4.39 0.38
CA LEU A 148 10.76 -3.22 -0.27
C LEU A 148 11.86 -3.62 -1.26
N VAL A 149 12.58 -4.72 -1.00
CA VAL A 149 13.60 -5.28 -1.91
C VAL A 149 12.98 -5.73 -3.22
N GLU A 150 11.93 -6.54 -3.14
CA GLU A 150 11.19 -6.99 -4.32
C GLU A 150 10.60 -5.81 -5.08
N PHE A 151 10.01 -4.86 -4.35
CA PHE A 151 9.44 -3.64 -4.91
C PHE A 151 10.49 -2.78 -5.65
N ALA A 152 11.67 -2.61 -5.06
CA ALA A 152 12.77 -1.87 -5.69
C ALA A 152 13.25 -2.55 -6.99
N SER A 153 13.25 -3.89 -7.04
CA SER A 153 13.71 -4.66 -8.21
C SER A 153 12.86 -4.47 -9.47
N ILE A 154 11.63 -3.97 -9.32
CA ILE A 154 10.67 -3.79 -10.43
C ILE A 154 10.46 -2.31 -10.84
N GLY A 155 11.15 -1.36 -10.19
CA GLY A 155 10.87 0.08 -10.25
C GLY A 155 11.64 0.93 -11.28
N ASP A 156 12.30 0.34 -12.28
CA ASP A 156 13.25 1.07 -13.14
C ASP A 156 12.74 1.39 -14.56
N LYS A 157 11.53 1.95 -14.68
CA LYS A 157 11.12 2.64 -15.91
C LYS A 157 10.61 4.05 -15.65
#